data_AF-A0A6P0S7G0-F1
#
_entry.id   AF-A0A6P0S7G0-F1
#
_cell.length_a   1.000
_cell.length_b   1.000
_cell.length_c   1.000
_cell.angle_alpha   90.00
_cell.angle_beta   90.00
_cell.angle_gamma   90.00
#
_symmetry.space_group_name_H-M   'P 1'
#
loop_
_entity.id
_entity.type
_entity.pdbx_description
1 polymer ?
#
loop_
_entity_poly.entity_id
_entity_poly.type
_entity_poly.pdbx_seq_one_letter_code
_entity_poly.pdbx_strand_id
1 'polypeptide(L)'
;MKEPRWVPDQAVIAIHDELIAEHEGDSGLRDPGLLAASLARPKNVFTYTDNATLCDLAAAYAFGLAKNHAFVDGNKRIALAVIDVFLPSTARRLTPNSWNRC
;
A
#
# COMPACT_ATOMS: atom_id res chain seq x y z
N MET A 1 -16.39 -4.34 -9.78
CA MET A 1 -14.93 -4.53 -10.04
C MET A 1 -14.58 -6.00 -9.83
N LYS A 2 -13.59 -6.57 -10.54
CA LYS A 2 -13.03 -7.89 -10.21
C LYS A 2 -12.03 -7.77 -9.07
N GLU A 3 -11.90 -8.79 -8.22
CA GLU A 3 -10.96 -8.79 -7.10
C GLU A 3 -9.52 -8.48 -7.58
N PRO A 4 -8.83 -7.49 -6.98
CA PRO A 4 -7.47 -7.13 -7.37
C PRO A 4 -6.45 -8.12 -6.80
N ARG A 5 -5.24 -8.09 -7.35
CA ARG A 5 -4.11 -8.82 -6.77
C ARG A 5 -3.59 -8.07 -5.54
N TRP A 6 -3.81 -8.63 -4.36
CA TRP A 6 -3.33 -8.06 -3.10
C TRP A 6 -1.81 -8.15 -2.98
N VAL A 7 -1.20 -7.15 -2.34
CA VAL A 7 0.23 -7.17 -2.01
C VAL A 7 0.44 -8.09 -0.80
N PRO A 8 1.27 -9.15 -0.90
CA PRO A 8 1.49 -10.06 0.21
C PRO A 8 2.41 -9.43 1.26
N ASP A 9 2.18 -9.75 2.54
CA ASP A 9 2.89 -9.19 3.69
C ASP A 9 4.42 -9.32 3.55
N GLN A 10 4.89 -10.48 3.08
CA GLN A 10 6.32 -10.72 2.83
C GLN A 10 6.91 -9.79 1.76
N ALA A 11 6.14 -9.44 0.73
CA ALA A 11 6.61 -8.47 -0.27
C ALA A 11 6.71 -7.07 0.35
N VAL A 12 5.77 -6.70 1.22
CA VAL A 12 5.83 -5.40 1.91
C VAL A 12 7.06 -5.31 2.81
N ILE A 13 7.39 -6.39 3.53
CA ILE A 13 8.59 -6.46 4.37
C ILE A 13 9.85 -6.39 3.50
N ALA A 14 9.93 -7.18 2.43
CA ALA A 14 11.09 -7.18 1.54
C ALA A 14 11.33 -5.81 0.88
N ILE A 15 10.26 -5.15 0.40
CA ILE A 15 10.34 -3.79 -0.16
C ILE A 15 10.78 -2.79 0.91
N HIS A 16 10.32 -2.93 2.16
CA HIS A 16 10.78 -2.06 3.26
C HIS A 16 12.27 -2.22 3.51
N ASP A 17 12.78 -3.46 3.57
CA ASP A 17 14.19 -3.73 3.78
C ASP A 17 15.05 -3.14 2.64
N GLU A 18 14.61 -3.26 1.38
CA GLU A 18 15.27 -2.63 0.23
C GLU A 18 15.29 -1.09 0.34
N LEU A 19 14.17 -0.47 0.71
CA LEU A 19 14.06 0.99 0.87
C LEU A 19 14.93 1.54 2.00
N ILE A 20 15.08 0.79 3.10
CA ILE A 20 15.97 1.18 4.21
C ILE A 20 17.43 1.05 3.78
N ALA A 21 17.78 -0.01 3.05
CA ALA A 21 19.13 -0.19 2.53
C ALA A 21 19.54 0.93 1.54
N GLU A 22 18.59 1.45 0.75
CA GLU A 22 18.86 2.51 -0.23
C GLU A 22 18.88 3.93 0.36
N HIS A 23 18.02 4.22 1.33
CA HIS A 23 17.74 5.60 1.77
C HIS A 23 18.10 5.89 3.23
N GLU A 24 18.85 5.00 3.88
CA GLU A 24 19.20 5.04 5.30
C GLU A 24 17.95 5.02 6.23
N GLY A 25 18.15 4.58 7.47
CA GLY A 25 17.11 4.51 8.50
C GLY A 25 17.15 3.21 9.30
N ASP A 26 16.24 3.11 10.26
CA ASP A 26 16.16 1.95 11.14
C ASP A 26 15.30 0.85 10.50
N SER A 27 15.95 -0.27 10.20
CA SER A 27 15.28 -1.49 9.77
C SER A 27 14.45 -2.10 10.89
N GLY A 28 13.43 -2.88 10.51
CA GLY A 28 12.69 -3.71 11.44
C GLY A 28 11.19 -3.44 11.47
N LEU A 29 10.46 -4.54 11.60
CA LEU A 29 9.04 -4.57 11.85
C LEU A 29 8.80 -4.32 13.34
N ARG A 30 8.11 -3.22 13.66
CA ARG A 30 7.77 -2.85 15.04
C ARG A 30 6.66 -3.76 15.58
N ASP A 31 5.61 -3.94 14.80
CA ASP A 31 4.45 -4.73 15.19
C ASP A 31 3.83 -5.44 13.97
N PRO A 32 3.95 -6.78 13.89
CA PRO A 32 3.34 -7.57 12.82
C PRO A 32 1.81 -7.45 12.76
N GLY A 33 1.15 -7.27 13.90
CA GLY A 33 -0.29 -7.06 13.97
C GLY A 33 -0.71 -5.74 13.36
N LEU A 34 0.07 -4.67 13.55
CA LEU A 34 -0.17 -3.38 12.89
C LEU A 34 0.07 -3.44 11.38
N LEU A 35 1.02 -4.25 10.92
CA LEU A 35 1.20 -4.51 9.50
C LEU A 35 -0.01 -5.26 8.92
N ALA A 36 -0.38 -6.38 9.52
CA ALA A 36 -1.53 -7.18 9.10
C ALA A 36 -2.83 -6.35 9.08
N ALA A 37 -3.04 -5.51 10.11
CA ALA A 37 -4.17 -4.59 10.18
C ALA A 37 -4.15 -3.56 9.03
N SER A 38 -2.98 -3.03 8.69
CA SER A 38 -2.79 -2.09 7.56
C SER A 38 -3.15 -2.73 6.23
N LEU A 39 -2.70 -3.97 6.00
CA LEU A 39 -2.93 -4.71 4.75
C LEU A 39 -4.36 -5.28 4.65
N ALA A 40 -5.06 -5.43 5.78
CA ALA A 40 -6.47 -5.82 5.81
C ALA A 40 -7.42 -4.65 5.46
N ARG A 41 -7.04 -3.38 5.71
CA ARG A 41 -7.90 -2.21 5.41
C ARG A 41 -8.43 -2.18 3.97
N PRO A 42 -7.59 -2.29 2.92
CA PRO A 42 -8.09 -2.27 1.55
C PRO A 42 -8.98 -3.47 1.23
N LYS A 43 -8.73 -4.65 1.83
CA LYS A 43 -9.62 -5.81 1.68
C LYS A 43 -11.00 -5.54 2.28
N ASN A 44 -11.05 -4.85 3.42
CA ASN A 44 -12.30 -4.42 4.04
C ASN A 44 -13.03 -3.39 3.16
N VAL A 45 -12.32 -2.40 2.60
CA VAL A 45 -12.92 -1.43 1.67
C VAL A 45 -13.51 -2.14 0.45
N PHE A 46 -12.77 -3.06 -0.16
CA PHE A 46 -13.25 -3.86 -1.29
C PHE A 46 -14.50 -4.68 -0.96
N THR A 47 -14.57 -5.23 0.25
CA THR A 47 -15.69 -6.09 0.67
C THR A 47 -16.95 -5.30 1.00
N TYR A 48 -16.80 -4.12 1.62
CA TYR A 48 -17.92 -3.39 2.23
C TYR A 48 -18.28 -2.09 1.51
N THR A 49 -17.52 -1.65 0.50
CA THR A 49 -17.81 -0.44 -0.27
C THR A 49 -18.21 -0.81 -1.70
N ASP A 50 -19.49 -0.59 -2.01
CA ASP A 50 -19.99 -0.74 -3.36
C ASP A 50 -19.23 0.19 -4.32
N ASN A 51 -18.83 -0.35 -5.46
CA ASN A 51 -18.09 0.37 -6.50
C ASN A 51 -16.74 0.97 -6.06
N ALA A 52 -16.09 0.43 -5.01
CA ALA A 52 -14.73 0.82 -4.67
C ALA A 52 -13.81 0.74 -5.91
N THR A 53 -12.99 1.77 -6.11
CA THR A 53 -12.06 1.88 -7.24
C THR A 53 -10.68 1.38 -6.84
N LEU A 54 -9.80 1.07 -7.81
CA LEU A 54 -8.42 0.70 -7.48
C LEU A 54 -7.70 1.80 -6.71
N CYS A 55 -8.07 3.06 -6.95
CA CYS A 55 -7.52 4.23 -6.27
C CYS A 55 -7.99 4.31 -4.82
N ASP A 56 -9.25 3.94 -4.52
CA ASP A 56 -9.75 3.85 -3.15
C ASP A 56 -8.99 2.77 -2.35
N LEU A 57 -8.73 1.62 -2.98
CA LEU A 57 -7.98 0.53 -2.36
C LEU A 57 -6.51 0.91 -2.15
N ALA A 58 -5.89 1.59 -3.13
CA ALA A 58 -4.53 2.12 -3.00
C ALA A 58 -4.44 3.18 -1.89
N ALA A 59 -5.42 4.08 -1.79
CA ALA A 59 -5.51 5.07 -0.73
C ALA A 59 -5.68 4.41 0.65
N ALA A 60 -6.47 3.34 0.73
CA ALA A 60 -6.62 2.57 1.97
C ALA A 60 -5.31 1.88 2.41
N TYR A 61 -4.53 1.34 1.46
CA TYR A 61 -3.17 0.85 1.72
C TYR A 61 -2.28 1.96 2.27
N ALA A 62 -2.23 3.09 1.55
CA ALA A 62 -1.40 4.25 1.90
C ALA A 62 -1.68 4.74 3.32
N PHE A 63 -2.97 4.92 3.62
CA PHE A 63 -3.42 5.42 4.92
C PHE A 63 -3.09 4.43 6.04
N GLY A 64 -3.32 3.13 5.82
CA GLY A 64 -3.00 2.08 6.79
C GLY A 64 -1.51 2.09 7.15
N LEU A 65 -0.66 1.96 6.13
CA LEU A 65 0.79 1.85 6.31
C LEU A 65 1.42 3.14 6.86
N ALA A 66 0.98 4.32 6.41
CA ALA A 66 1.53 5.58 6.88
C ALA A 66 1.12 5.91 8.32
N LYS A 67 -0.10 5.51 8.75
CA LYS A 67 -0.66 5.88 10.07
C LYS A 67 -0.42 4.85 11.16
N ASN A 68 -0.42 3.57 10.84
CA ASN A 68 -0.34 2.52 11.87
C ASN A 68 1.08 2.33 12.43
N HIS A 69 2.11 2.93 11.83
CA HIS A 69 3.50 2.85 12.30
C HIS A 69 3.97 1.41 12.52
N ALA A 70 3.69 0.53 11.55
CA ALA A 70 4.01 -0.89 11.64
C ALA A 70 5.53 -1.17 11.62
N PHE A 71 6.32 -0.28 11.02
CA PHE A 71 7.79 -0.35 10.98
C PHE A 71 8.43 0.65 11.94
N VAL A 72 9.67 0.39 12.34
CA VAL A 72 10.46 1.30 13.19
C VAL A 72 10.66 2.65 12.50
N ASP A 73 11.11 2.63 11.25
CA ASP A 73 11.19 3.78 10.35
C ASP A 73 10.67 3.42 8.95
N GLY A 74 10.50 4.39 8.06
CA GLY A 74 10.17 4.17 6.65
C GLY A 74 8.68 4.01 6.35
N ASN A 75 7.78 4.15 7.33
CA ASN A 75 6.33 3.95 7.18
C ASN A 75 5.70 4.74 6.01
N LYS A 76 6.14 5.99 5.77
CA LYS A 76 5.67 6.78 4.63
C LYS A 76 6.25 6.31 3.28
N ARG A 77 7.51 5.87 3.27
CA ARG A 77 8.21 5.35 2.09
C ARG A 77 7.57 4.04 1.63
N ILE A 78 7.36 3.11 2.56
CA ILE A 78 6.70 1.84 2.25
C ILE A 78 5.23 2.04 1.85
N ALA A 79 4.51 2.99 2.46
CA ALA A 79 3.15 3.33 2.02
C ALA A 79 3.11 3.74 0.55
N LEU A 80 4.06 4.58 0.11
CA LEU A 80 4.16 5.00 -1.29
C LEU A 80 4.55 3.84 -2.22
N ALA A 81 5.53 3.03 -1.83
CA ALA A 81 5.97 1.90 -2.64
C ALA A 81 4.88 0.83 -2.80
N VAL A 82 4.08 0.58 -1.77
CA VAL A 82 2.95 -0.36 -1.84
C VAL A 82 1.86 0.15 -2.78
N ILE A 83 1.58 1.45 -2.81
CA ILE A 83 0.67 2.05 -3.82
C ILE A 83 1.20 1.78 -5.23
N ASP A 84 2.50 2.03 -5.44
CA ASP A 84 3.13 1.88 -6.75
C ASP A 84 3.11 0.43 -7.24
N VAL A 85 3.35 -0.53 -6.36
CA VAL A 85 3.29 -1.97 -6.66
C VAL A 85 1.85 -2.45 -6.88
N PHE A 86 0.88 -1.93 -6.11
CA PHE A 86 -0.51 -2.34 -6.20
C PHE A 86 -1.20 -1.82 -7.48
N LEU A 87 -0.92 -0.59 -7.89
CA LEU A 87 -1.54 0.00 -9.07
C LEU A 87 -0.91 -0.56 -10.37
N PRO A 88 -1.72 -0.99 -11.36
CA PRO A 88 -1.18 -1.39 -12.65
C PRO A 88 -0.53 -0.21 -13.37
N SER A 89 0.41 -0.47 -14.28
CA SER A 89 1.10 0.56 -15.07
C SER A 89 0.16 1.51 -15.82
N THR A 90 -1.04 1.04 -16.18
CA THR A 90 -2.10 1.82 -16.82
C THR A 90 -2.79 2.80 -15.88
N ALA A 91 -2.84 2.51 -14.58
CA ALA A 91 -3.37 3.42 -13.55
C ALA A 91 -2.33 4.44 -13.08
N ARG A 92 -1.03 4.12 -13.20
CA ARG A 92 0.08 5.01 -12.83
C ARG A 92 0.35 6.15 -13.81
N ARG A 93 -0.16 6.05 -15.04
CA ARG A 93 0.04 7.09 -16.06
C ARG A 93 -0.89 8.27 -15.76
N LEU A 94 -0.39 9.25 -15.02
CA LEU A 94 -1.02 10.55 -14.83
C LEU A 94 -1.03 11.28 -16.18
N THR A 95 -2.04 11.03 -17.00
CA THR A 95 -2.35 11.91 -18.13
C THR A 95 -3.43 12.91 -17.67
N PRO A 96 -3.52 14.10 -18.26
CA PRO A 96 -4.55 15.08 -17.89
C PRO A 96 -6.00 14.51 -17.89
N ASN A 97 -6.25 13.39 -18.61
CA ASN A 97 -7.54 12.70 -18.72
C ASN A 97 -7.60 11.32 -18.03
N SER A 98 -6.62 10.92 -17.20
CA SER A 98 -6.63 9.60 -16.54
C SER A 98 -7.52 9.51 -15.30
N TRP A 99 -8.18 10.60 -14.90
CA TRP A 99 -9.04 10.67 -13.72
C TRP A 99 -10.22 9.69 -13.74
N ASN A 100 -10.68 9.26 -14.92
CA ASN A 100 -11.80 8.31 -15.10
C ASN A 100 -11.38 6.82 -15.02
N ARG A 101 -10.12 6.54 -14.67
CA ARG A 101 -9.65 5.18 -14.34
C ARG A 101 -9.57 4.95 -12.83
N CYS A 102 -9.68 6.04 -12.07
CA CYS A 102 -10.36 6.10 -10.78
C CYS A 102 -11.82 6.56 -11.06
#